data_AF-A0A8S8YI19-F1
#
_entry.id   AF-A0A8S8YI19-F1
#
_cell.length_a   1.000
_cell.length_b   1.000
_cell.length_c   1.000
_cell.angle_alpha   90.00
_cell.angle_beta   90.00
_cell.angle_gamma   90.00
#
_symmetry.space_group_name_H-M   'P 1'
#
loop_
_entity.id
_entity.type
_entity.pdbx_description
1 polymer ?
#
loop_
_entity_poly.entity_id
_entity_poly.type
_entity_poly.pdbx_seq_one_letter_code
_entity_poly.pdbx_strand_id
1 'polypeptide(L)'
;MYLIALNKGELPIANQPTPEVLIDEGLHQFLDWDIGETHTIVFGTKSVEVKITGFTRGEISRTVYFHRADLAEILDLEATVVMLQLPDGVETDDELAASALGITMREDTLESFEKIMEQQQGFFYAIQGLGYSSRLQYCSTPWS
;
A
#
# COMPACT_ATOMS: atom_id res chain seq x y z
N MET A 1 -5.62 -0.27 10.10
CA MET A 1 -5.08 -1.42 9.36
C MET A 1 -4.68 -1.07 7.93
N TYR A 2 -3.42 -1.22 7.47
CA TYR A 2 -3.25 -1.78 6.11
C TYR A 2 -3.84 -3.19 6.19
N LEU A 3 -4.94 -3.42 5.46
CA LEU A 3 -5.55 -4.74 5.36
C LEU A 3 -4.65 -5.57 4.44
N ILE A 4 -3.82 -6.43 5.04
CA ILE A 4 -3.05 -7.39 4.28
C ILE A 4 -4.02 -8.47 3.80
N ALA A 5 -4.25 -8.52 2.48
CA ALA A 5 -5.06 -9.55 1.86
C ALA A 5 -4.22 -10.82 1.70
N LEU A 6 -4.32 -11.72 2.67
CA LEU A 6 -3.67 -13.03 2.61
C LEU A 6 -4.29 -13.85 1.48
N ASN A 7 -3.47 -14.29 0.52
CA ASN A 7 -3.88 -15.24 -0.50
C ASN A 7 -3.77 -16.67 0.03
N LYS A 8 -2.57 -17.04 0.49
CA LYS A 8 -2.24 -18.42 0.90
C LYS A 8 -1.27 -18.40 2.08
N GLY A 9 -1.37 -19.40 2.95
CA GLY A 9 -0.46 -19.55 4.11
C GLY A 9 -1.06 -18.98 5.39
N GLU A 10 -0.18 -18.56 6.29
CA GLU A 10 -0.54 -18.09 7.64
C GLU A 10 0.13 -16.75 7.95
N LEU A 11 -0.51 -15.94 8.80
CA LEU A 11 0.05 -14.68 9.27
C LEU A 11 1.31 -14.94 10.14
N PRO A 12 2.35 -14.10 10.03
CA PRO A 12 3.57 -14.26 10.80
C PRO A 12 3.34 -14.21 12.32
N ILE A 13 3.97 -15.13 13.04
CA ILE A 13 3.97 -15.14 14.51
C ILE A 13 5.16 -14.33 15.02
N ALA A 14 4.92 -13.45 15.99
CA ALA A 14 5.94 -12.62 16.61
C ALA A 14 7.00 -13.43 17.38
N ASN A 15 8.23 -12.90 17.44
CA ASN A 15 9.33 -13.38 18.30
C ASN A 15 9.73 -14.85 18.07
N GLN A 16 9.59 -15.34 16.84
CA GLN A 16 10.13 -16.63 16.45
C GLN A 16 11.66 -16.57 16.34
N PRO A 17 12.38 -17.69 16.55
CA PRO A 17 13.85 -17.71 16.44
C PRO A 17 14.34 -17.35 15.03
N THR A 18 13.55 -17.66 14.01
CA THR A 18 13.71 -17.15 12.65
C THR A 18 12.46 -16.30 12.33
N PRO A 19 12.61 -15.00 12.07
CA PRO A 19 11.48 -14.12 11.76
C PRO A 19 10.63 -14.67 10.63
N GLU A 20 9.32 -14.70 10.85
CA GLU A 20 8.34 -15.14 9.85
C GLU A 20 7.86 -13.94 9.01
N VAL A 21 7.68 -14.15 7.71
CA VAL A 21 7.32 -13.08 6.77
C VAL A 21 6.27 -13.53 5.76
N LEU A 22 5.48 -12.56 5.28
CA LEU A 22 4.67 -12.71 4.07
C LEU A 22 5.37 -12.01 2.91
N ILE A 23 5.26 -12.58 1.72
CA ILE A 23 5.74 -11.95 0.49
C ILE A 23 4.58 -11.73 -0.48
N ASP A 24 4.65 -10.75 -1.36
CA ASP A 24 3.65 -10.62 -2.42
C ASP A 24 3.77 -11.75 -3.46
N GLU A 25 2.67 -12.04 -4.15
CA GLU A 25 2.64 -13.02 -5.25
C GLU A 25 3.68 -12.74 -6.35
N GLY A 26 3.97 -11.47 -6.62
CA GLY A 26 4.99 -11.07 -7.59
C GLY A 26 6.40 -11.45 -7.17
N LEU A 27 6.72 -11.37 -5.87
CA LEU A 27 7.99 -11.87 -5.32
C LEU A 27 8.09 -13.38 -5.39
N HIS A 28 7.03 -14.10 -5.02
CA HIS A 28 6.96 -15.56 -5.20
C HIS A 28 7.25 -15.93 -6.66
N GLN A 29 6.53 -15.34 -7.61
CA GLN A 29 6.68 -15.65 -9.03
C GLN A 29 8.06 -15.27 -9.59
N PHE A 30 8.67 -14.20 -9.09
CA PHE A 30 9.93 -13.69 -9.62
C PHE A 30 11.17 -14.39 -9.05
N LEU A 31 11.14 -14.74 -7.76
CA LEU A 31 12.27 -15.34 -7.05
C LEU A 31 12.13 -16.84 -6.83
N ASP A 32 10.98 -17.42 -7.20
CA ASP A 32 10.64 -18.84 -6.98
C ASP A 32 10.72 -19.22 -5.50
N TRP A 33 10.20 -18.33 -4.65
CA TRP A 33 10.25 -18.44 -3.20
C TRP A 33 8.96 -19.06 -2.67
N ASP A 34 9.06 -20.17 -1.95
CA ASP A 34 7.91 -20.95 -1.50
C ASP A 34 7.63 -20.89 0.02
N ILE A 35 6.38 -21.21 0.38
CA ILE A 35 5.96 -21.25 1.79
C ILE A 35 6.73 -22.36 2.53
N GLY A 36 7.33 -22.00 3.66
CA GLY A 36 8.14 -22.88 4.49
C GLY A 36 9.63 -22.78 4.20
N GLU A 37 10.03 -22.09 3.13
CA GLU A 37 11.43 -21.86 2.82
C GLU A 37 12.01 -20.70 3.65
N THR A 38 13.33 -20.76 3.81
CA THR A 38 14.11 -19.77 4.53
C THR A 38 15.07 -19.09 3.57
N HIS A 39 15.05 -17.76 3.56
CA HIS A 39 15.86 -16.93 2.67
C HIS A 39 16.52 -15.79 3.43
N THR A 40 17.66 -15.32 2.93
CA THR A 40 18.38 -14.18 3.53
C THR A 40 18.00 -12.89 2.83
N ILE A 41 17.49 -11.92 3.59
CA ILE A 41 17.18 -10.57 3.12
C ILE A 41 18.22 -9.61 3.70
N VAL A 42 18.71 -8.69 2.86
CA VAL A 42 19.70 -7.69 3.25
C VAL A 42 19.00 -6.33 3.45
N PHE A 43 19.09 -5.80 4.67
CA PHE A 43 18.62 -4.49 5.07
C PHE A 43 19.81 -3.56 5.32
N GLY A 44 20.18 -2.76 4.32
CA GLY A 44 21.34 -1.87 4.43
C GLY A 44 22.63 -2.66 4.69
N THR A 45 23.16 -2.58 5.91
CA THR A 45 24.35 -3.33 6.36
C THR A 45 24.03 -4.59 7.16
N LYS A 46 22.75 -4.86 7.47
CA LYS A 46 22.30 -6.04 8.21
C LYS A 46 21.79 -7.11 7.24
N SER A 47 22.13 -8.37 7.49
CA SER A 47 21.55 -9.52 6.77
C SER A 47 20.72 -10.32 7.76
N VAL A 48 19.48 -10.63 7.40
CA VAL A 48 18.53 -11.33 8.26
C VAL A 48 17.99 -12.52 7.51
N GLU A 49 18.05 -13.68 8.16
CA GLU A 49 17.42 -14.90 7.67
C GLU A 49 15.93 -14.88 8.05
N VAL A 50 15.05 -15.12 7.09
CA VAL A 50 13.59 -15.07 7.28
C VAL A 50 12.92 -16.29 6.70
N LYS A 51 11.81 -16.70 7.30
CA LYS A 51 10.99 -17.84 6.84
C LYS A 51 9.68 -17.35 6.24
N ILE A 52 9.36 -17.84 5.05
CA ILE A 52 8.12 -17.46 4.35
C ILE A 52 6.95 -18.27 4.91
N THR A 53 5.91 -17.60 5.40
CA THR A 53 4.70 -18.27 5.92
C THR A 53 3.49 -18.13 5.01
N GLY A 54 3.52 -17.18 4.06
CA GLY A 54 2.38 -16.95 3.18
C GLY A 54 2.62 -15.89 2.11
N PHE A 55 1.60 -15.76 1.26
CA PHE A 55 1.59 -14.85 0.12
C PHE A 55 0.45 -13.84 0.22
N THR A 56 0.70 -12.59 -0.17
CA THR A 56 -0.30 -11.51 -0.21
C THR A 56 -0.76 -11.23 -1.65
N ARG A 57 -2.03 -10.84 -1.81
CA ARG A 57 -2.64 -10.53 -3.12
C ARG A 57 -2.87 -9.04 -3.31
N GLY A 58 -2.66 -8.58 -4.55
CA GLY A 58 -3.14 -7.26 -5.00
C GLY A 58 -2.08 -6.18 -4.97
N GLU A 59 -0.85 -6.53 -4.63
CA GLU A 59 0.22 -5.56 -4.46
C GLU A 59 0.87 -5.21 -5.80
N ILE A 60 0.96 -3.90 -6.06
CA ILE A 60 1.60 -3.36 -7.28
C ILE A 60 3.13 -3.34 -7.11
N SER A 61 3.62 -3.31 -5.87
CA SER A 61 5.04 -3.29 -5.53
C SER A 61 5.49 -4.59 -4.87
N ARG A 62 6.74 -4.99 -5.16
CA ARG A 62 7.41 -6.10 -4.48
C ARG A 62 7.63 -5.76 -3.01
N THR A 63 7.00 -6.51 -2.12
CA THR A 63 6.88 -6.16 -0.70
C THR A 63 7.03 -7.40 0.17
N VAL A 64 7.83 -7.28 1.23
CA VAL A 64 7.96 -8.28 2.30
C VAL A 64 7.37 -7.70 3.58
N TYR A 65 6.44 -8.42 4.19
CA TYR A 65 5.75 -8.01 5.41
C TYR A 65 6.30 -8.79 6.61
N PHE A 66 6.73 -8.04 7.62
CA PHE A 66 7.23 -8.58 8.88
C PHE A 66 6.20 -8.37 9.99
N HIS A 67 6.26 -9.21 11.03
CA HIS A 67 5.66 -8.86 12.30
C HIS A 67 6.35 -7.60 12.87
N ARG A 68 5.58 -6.65 13.42
CA ARG A 68 6.09 -5.35 13.90
C ARG A 68 7.21 -5.50 14.94
N ALA A 69 7.05 -6.43 15.88
CA ALA A 69 8.02 -6.65 16.95
C ALA A 69 9.39 -7.04 16.38
N ASP A 70 9.40 -8.01 15.47
CA ASP A 70 10.61 -8.53 14.82
C ASP A 70 11.28 -7.45 13.96
N LEU A 71 10.50 -6.68 13.19
CA LEU A 71 11.05 -5.61 12.36
C LEU A 71 11.65 -4.46 13.18
N ALA A 72 11.01 -4.10 14.30
CA ALA A 72 11.50 -3.06 15.20
C ALA A 72 12.86 -3.44 15.81
N GLU A 73 13.02 -4.70 16.21
CA GLU A 73 14.29 -5.23 16.71
C GLU A 73 15.37 -5.25 15.60
N ILE A 74 15.02 -5.67 14.39
CA ILE A 74 15.95 -5.70 13.24
C ILE A 74 16.43 -4.29 12.88
N LEU A 75 15.50 -3.32 12.80
CA LEU A 75 15.81 -1.97 12.34
C LEU A 75 16.27 -1.04 13.46
N ASP A 76 16.14 -1.44 14.73
CA ASP A 76 16.39 -0.59 15.91
C ASP A 76 15.57 0.71 15.88
N LEU A 77 14.31 0.60 15.43
CA LEU A 77 13.38 1.72 15.28
C LEU A 77 12.11 1.44 16.09
N GLU A 78 11.74 2.38 16.98
CA GLU A 78 10.44 2.35 17.66
C GLU A 78 9.35 2.90 16.73
N ALA A 79 8.21 2.20 16.64
CA ALA A 79 7.16 2.57 15.69
C ALA A 79 6.58 3.96 15.98
N THR A 80 6.70 4.85 15.00
CA THR A 80 6.29 6.26 15.12
C THR A 80 4.79 6.49 14.86
N VAL A 81 4.06 5.49 14.34
CA VAL A 81 2.65 5.62 13.93
C VAL A 81 1.83 4.41 14.38
N VAL A 82 0.64 4.67 14.92
CA VAL A 82 -0.36 3.66 15.31
C VAL A 82 -1.65 3.94 14.56
N MET A 83 -2.20 2.93 13.88
CA MET A 83 -3.47 3.06 13.16
C MET A 83 -4.57 2.37 13.98
N LEU A 84 -5.55 3.14 14.45
CA LEU A 84 -6.69 2.64 15.20
C LEU A 84 -7.84 2.30 14.24
N GLN A 85 -8.49 1.16 14.46
CA GLN A 85 -9.73 0.80 13.77
C GLN A 85 -10.87 0.94 14.75
N LEU A 86 -11.73 1.92 14.51
CA LEU A 86 -12.92 2.16 15.32
C LEU A 86 -14.08 1.33 14.76
N PRO A 87 -14.94 0.75 15.62
CA PRO A 87 -16.16 0.10 15.16
C PRO A 87 -17.11 1.10 14.50
N ASP A 88 -17.96 0.61 13.59
CA ASP A 88 -18.83 1.44 12.76
C ASP A 88 -19.69 2.40 13.62
N GLY A 89 -19.64 3.70 13.28
CA GLY A 89 -20.40 4.76 13.96
C GLY A 89 -19.73 5.37 15.19
N VAL A 90 -18.48 5.04 15.49
CA VAL A 90 -17.69 5.70 16.55
C VAL A 90 -16.81 6.80 15.95
N GLU A 91 -17.18 8.05 16.24
CA GLU A 91 -16.36 9.23 15.94
C GLU A 91 -15.16 9.32 16.88
N THR A 92 -14.04 9.88 16.40
CA THR A 92 -12.86 10.14 17.24
C THR A 92 -13.14 11.26 18.23
N ASP A 93 -12.90 10.99 19.51
CA ASP A 93 -13.04 11.98 20.59
C ASP A 93 -11.92 13.04 20.55
N ASP A 94 -12.22 14.26 21.01
CA ASP A 94 -11.29 15.40 21.05
C ASP A 94 -10.05 15.11 21.92
N GLU A 95 -10.17 14.23 22.92
CA GLU A 95 -9.03 13.77 23.73
C GLU A 95 -8.02 12.94 22.92
N LEU A 96 -8.49 12.08 22.00
CA LEU A 96 -7.63 11.31 21.11
C LEU A 96 -6.94 12.23 20.10
N ALA A 97 -7.66 13.25 19.61
CA ALA A 97 -7.10 14.28 18.73
C ALA A 97 -6.03 15.13 19.43
N ALA A 98 -6.21 15.45 20.72
CA ALA A 98 -5.25 16.24 21.50
C ALA A 98 -3.95 15.46 21.83
N SER A 99 -4.02 14.14 21.97
CA SER A 99 -2.86 13.29 22.26
C SER A 99 -2.09 12.83 21.01
N ALA A 100 -2.65 12.99 19.81
CA ALA A 100 -2.04 12.55 18.56
C ALA A 100 -1.46 13.75 17.80
N LEU A 101 -0.23 13.62 17.26
CA LEU A 101 0.41 14.64 16.41
C LEU A 101 -0.25 14.78 15.01
N GLY A 102 -1.48 14.29 14.85
CA GLY A 102 -2.27 14.30 13.61
C GLY A 102 -3.13 13.05 13.50
N ILE A 103 -4.44 13.22 13.30
CA ILE A 103 -5.37 12.13 12.97
C ILE A 103 -5.77 12.30 11.50
N THR A 104 -5.60 11.25 10.71
CA THR A 104 -6.06 11.19 9.32
C THR A 104 -7.08 10.07 9.19
N MET A 105 -8.32 10.40 8.82
CA MET A 105 -9.38 9.40 8.58
C MET A 105 -9.27 8.83 7.17
N ARG A 106 -9.46 7.51 7.05
CA ARG A 106 -9.37 6.81 5.76
C ARG A 106 -10.51 7.20 4.82
N GLU A 107 -11.73 7.33 5.34
CA GLU A 107 -12.94 7.67 4.57
C GLU A 107 -12.75 9.01 3.85
N ASP A 108 -12.39 10.06 4.59
CA ASP A 108 -12.11 11.41 4.07
C ASP A 108 -11.02 11.42 3.01
N THR A 109 -10.00 10.57 3.20
CA THR A 109 -8.90 10.45 2.25
C THR A 109 -9.39 9.79 0.95
N LEU A 110 -10.18 8.72 1.05
CA LEU A 110 -10.77 8.02 -0.10
C LEU A 110 -11.72 8.94 -0.89
N GLU A 111 -12.63 9.63 -0.22
CA GLU A 111 -13.56 10.58 -0.84
C GLU A 111 -12.78 11.69 -1.59
N SER A 112 -11.73 12.22 -0.96
CA SER A 112 -10.87 13.22 -1.58
C SER A 112 -10.17 12.70 -2.84
N PHE A 113 -9.66 11.45 -2.81
CA PHE A 113 -9.05 10.82 -3.98
C PHE A 113 -10.05 10.59 -5.11
N GLU A 114 -11.25 10.09 -4.80
CA GLU A 114 -12.32 9.88 -5.78
C GLU A 114 -12.71 11.20 -6.46
N LYS A 115 -12.92 12.25 -5.67
CA LYS A 115 -13.25 13.59 -6.19
C LYS A 115 -12.17 14.17 -7.09
N ILE A 116 -10.89 13.99 -6.74
CA ILE A 116 -9.77 14.42 -7.59
C ILE A 116 -9.78 13.62 -8.90
N MET A 117 -10.08 12.33 -8.85
CA MET A 117 -10.11 11.49 -10.04
C MET A 117 -11.24 11.86 -10.99
N GLU A 118 -12.44 12.10 -10.48
CA GLU A 118 -13.56 12.62 -11.27
C GLU A 118 -13.20 13.95 -11.94
N GLN A 119 -12.56 14.85 -11.21
CA GLN A 119 -12.13 16.15 -11.75
C GLN A 119 -11.08 16.00 -12.86
N GLN A 120 -10.08 15.12 -12.66
CA GLN A 120 -9.07 14.83 -13.68
C GLN A 120 -9.70 14.20 -14.93
N GLN A 121 -10.68 13.30 -14.77
CA GLN A 121 -11.43 12.71 -15.88
C GLN A 121 -12.19 13.79 -16.67
N GLY A 122 -12.82 14.74 -15.98
CA GLY A 122 -13.48 15.88 -16.62
C GLY A 122 -12.52 16.75 -17.44
N PHE A 123 -11.35 17.08 -16.89
CA PHE A 123 -10.30 17.81 -17.63
C PHE A 123 -9.80 17.03 -18.84
N PHE A 124 -9.58 15.72 -18.70
CA PHE A 124 -9.15 14.87 -19.80
C PHE A 124 -10.17 14.88 -20.95
N TYR A 125 -11.46 14.73 -20.66
CA TYR A 125 -12.50 14.81 -21.69
C TYR A 125 -12.62 16.20 -22.31
N ALA A 126 -12.48 17.27 -21.54
CA ALA A 126 -12.50 18.63 -22.07
C ALA A 126 -11.33 18.86 -23.05
N ILE A 127 -10.12 18.44 -22.69
CA ILE A 127 -8.93 18.56 -23.56
C ILE A 127 -9.08 17.70 -24.82
N GLN A 128 -9.57 16.46 -24.69
CA GLN A 128 -9.83 15.59 -25.84
C GLN A 128 -10.91 16.16 -26.76
N GLY A 129 -11.98 16.74 -26.19
CA GLY A 129 -13.04 17.42 -26.93
C GLY A 129 -12.53 18.65 -27.69
N LEU A 130 -11.70 19.47 -27.05
CA LEU A 130 -11.03 20.62 -27.68
C LEU A 130 -10.05 20.19 -28.79
N GLY A 131 -9.33 19.08 -28.58
CA GLY A 131 -8.45 18.49 -29.58
C GLY A 131 -9.22 17.98 -30.82
N TYR A 132 -10.39 17.37 -30.61
CA TYR A 132 -11.27 16.94 -31.69
C TYR A 132 -11.87 18.13 -32.46
N SER A 133 -12.36 19.16 -31.75
CA SER A 133 -12.95 20.35 -32.38
C SER A 133 -11.93 21.17 -33.16
N SER A 134 -10.71 21.33 -32.63
CA SER A 134 -9.61 22.03 -33.33
C SER A 134 -9.13 21.29 -34.58
N ARG A 135 -9.08 19.95 -34.54
CA ARG A 135 -8.75 19.13 -35.72
C ARG A 135 -9.84 19.18 -36.80
N LEU A 136 -11.12 19.19 -36.42
CA LEU A 136 -12.22 19.36 -37.36
C LEU A 136 -12.20 20.74 -38.02
N GLN A 137 -11.88 21.80 -37.26
CA GLN A 137 -11.72 23.15 -37.79
C GLN A 137 -10.67 23.19 -38.93
N TYR A 138 -9.50 22.57 -38.72
CA TYR A 138 -8.42 22.52 -39.72
C TYR A 138 -8.73 21.66 -40.95
N CYS A 139 -9.56 20.61 -40.83
CA CYS A 139 -9.99 19.79 -41.97
C CYS A 139 -11.12 20.45 -42.79
N SER A 140 -11.82 21.43 -42.23
CA SER A 140 -12.97 22.10 -42.85
C SER A 140 -12.64 23.37 -43.64
N THR A 141 -11.40 23.86 -43.57
CA THR A 141 -10.91 24.97 -44.40
C THR A 141 -10.09 24.41 -45.57
N PRO A 142 -10.64 24.37 -46.81
CA PRO A 142 -9.82 24.11 -47.98
C PRO A 142 -8.91 25.33 -48.19
N TRP A 143 -7.62 25.05 -48.36
CA TRP A 143 -6.57 25.96 -48.83
C TRP A 143 -7.09 27.20 -49.58
N SER A 144 -6.83 28.37 -49.00
CA SER A 144 -6.74 29.64 -49.73
C SER A 144 -5.29 30.11 -49.72
#